data_AF-A0A1B0CS95-F1
#
_entry.id   AF-A0A1B0CS95-F1
#
_cell.length_a   1.000
_cell.length_b   1.000
_cell.length_c   1.000
_cell.angle_alpha   90.00
_cell.angle_beta   90.00
_cell.angle_gamma   90.00
#
_symmetry.space_group_name_H-M   'P 1'
#
loop_
_entity.id
_entity.type
_entity.pdbx_description
1 polymer ?
#
loop_
_entity_poly.entity_id
_entity_poly.type
_entity_poly.pdbx_seq_one_letter_code
_entity_poly.pdbx_strand_id
1 'polypeptide(L)' 'MSAFLEFIEMDNFKSYKGNVCIGPLKEFTAVIGPNGSGKSNFMDAISFVMGEKTSVLRVKRLSDLIHEISHWIFI' A
#
# COMPACT_ATOMS: atom_id res chain seq x y z
N MET A 1 7.66 -25.91 4.71
CA MET A 1 6.78 -25.24 3.72
C MET A 1 7.39 -23.90 3.40
N SER A 2 7.62 -23.59 2.13
CA SER A 2 8.02 -22.24 1.71
C SER A 2 6.75 -21.41 1.55
N ALA A 3 6.72 -20.20 2.11
CA ALA A 3 5.64 -19.25 1.91
C ALA A 3 6.13 -18.16 0.96
N PHE A 4 5.27 -17.73 0.03
CA PHE A 4 5.54 -16.64 -0.89
C PHE A 4 4.33 -15.72 -0.97
N LEU A 5 4.56 -14.46 -1.29
CA LEU A 5 3.51 -13.49 -1.52
C LEU A 5 2.94 -13.71 -2.93
N GLU A 6 1.67 -14.10 -3.05
CA GLU A 6 1.03 -14.33 -4.35
C GLU A 6 0.50 -13.03 -4.95
N PHE A 7 -0.21 -12.23 -4.18
CA PHE A 7 -0.71 -10.92 -4.58
C PHE A 7 -0.97 -10.06 -3.34
N ILE A 8 -1.19 -8.77 -3.57
CA ILE A 8 -1.69 -7.85 -2.54
C ILE A 8 -2.90 -7.10 -3.09
N GLU A 9 -3.94 -7.00 -2.27
CA GLU A 9 -5.13 -6.19 -2.53
C GLU A 9 -5.16 -5.02 -1.55
N MET A 10 -5.49 -3.85 -2.09
CA MET A 10 -5.59 -2.60 -1.35
C MET A 10 -6.85 -1.87 -1.79
N ASP A 11 -7.55 -1.27 -0.84
CA ASP A 11 -8.65 -0.34 -1.12
C ASP A 11 -8.34 1.01 -0.47
N ASN A 12 -8.27 2.06 -1.27
CA ASN A 12 -8.02 3.44 -0.82
C ASN A 12 -6.80 3.57 0.11
N PHE A 13 -5.65 3.01 -0.27
CA PHE A 13 -4.41 3.06 0.50
C PHE A 13 -3.39 4.05 -0.09
N LYS A 14 -3.07 5.12 0.63
CA LYS A 14 -2.14 6.19 0.23
C LYS A 14 -2.43 6.74 -1.17
N SER A 15 -1.59 6.40 -2.16
CA SER A 15 -1.76 6.84 -3.55
C SER A 15 -2.60 5.87 -4.39
N TYR A 16 -2.94 4.70 -3.87
CA TYR A 16 -3.78 3.71 -4.54
C TYR A 16 -5.25 4.04 -4.28
N LYS A 17 -5.93 4.56 -5.31
CA LYS A 17 -7.34 4.94 -5.26
C LYS A 17 -8.23 3.76 -5.63
N GLY A 18 -9.28 3.53 -4.85
CA GLY A 18 -10.21 2.42 -5.03
C GLY A 18 -9.53 1.06 -4.85
N ASN A 19 -10.20 0.02 -5.36
CA ASN A 19 -9.71 -1.36 -5.30
C ASN A 19 -8.57 -1.58 -6.30
N VAL A 20 -7.38 -1.89 -5.78
CA VAL A 20 -6.18 -2.19 -6.54
C VAL A 20 -5.65 -3.55 -6.13
N CYS A 21 -5.51 -4.46 -7.09
CA CYS A 21 -4.86 -5.76 -6.91
C CYS A 21 -3.53 -5.77 -7.68
N ILE A 22 -2.43 -6.10 -6.99
CA ILE A 22 -1.10 -6.26 -7.58
C ILE A 22 -0.68 -7.72 -7.45
N GLY A 23 -0.61 -8.39 -8.60
CA GLY A 23 -0.23 -9.78 -8.71
C GLY A 23 -0.68 -10.36 -10.06
N PRO A 24 -0.43 -11.66 -10.30
CA PRO A 24 0.34 -12.56 -9.45
C PRO A 24 1.84 -12.17 -9.41
N LEU A 25 2.44 -12.26 -8.23
CA LEU A 25 3.86 -12.04 -8.00
C LEU A 25 4.62 -13.36 -8.19
N LYS A 26 5.82 -13.25 -8.74
CA LYS A 26 6.74 -14.37 -8.92
C LYS A 26 7.74 -14.43 -7.77
N GLU A 27 8.49 -15.53 -7.67
CA GLU A 27 9.58 -15.71 -6.71
C GLU A 27 10.54 -14.50 -6.65
N PHE A 28 10.77 -13.88 -7.81
CA PHE A 28 11.43 -12.59 -7.92
C PHE A 28 10.53 -11.60 -8.66
N THR A 29 10.26 -10.46 -8.03
CA THR A 29 9.49 -9.37 -8.62
C THR A 29 10.17 -8.02 -8.32
N ALA A 30 10.35 -7.19 -9.34
CA ALA A 30 10.91 -5.86 -9.22
C ALA A 30 9.82 -4.79 -9.41
N VAL A 31 9.67 -3.88 -8.45
CA VAL A 31 8.72 -2.76 -8.52
C VAL A 31 9.44 -1.53 -9.10
N ILE A 32 9.11 -1.17 -10.34
CA ILE A 32 9.76 -0.08 -11.09
C ILE A 32 8.77 0.99 -11.56
N GLY A 33 9.27 2.16 -11.99
CA GLY A 33 8.45 3.29 -12.46
C GLY A 33 9.00 4.68 -12.09
N PRO A 34 8.43 5.78 -12.62
CA PRO A 34 8.90 7.16 -12.40
C PRO A 34 8.86 7.63 -10.94
N ASN A 35 9.60 8.68 -10.60
CA ASN A 35 9.52 9.30 -9.27
C ASN A 35 8.09 9.78 -8.99
N GLY A 36 7.60 9.52 -7.76
CA GLY A 36 6.22 9.86 -7.37
C GLY A 36 5.13 8.85 -7.78
N SER A 37 5.45 7.79 -8.53
CA SER A 37 4.43 6.82 -9.02
C SER A 37 3.87 5.85 -7.96
N GLY A 38 4.14 6.06 -6.66
CA GLY A 38 3.60 5.21 -5.59
C GLY A 38 4.36 3.91 -5.29
N LYS A 39 5.48 3.60 -5.96
CA LYS A 39 6.26 2.35 -5.76
C LYS A 39 6.58 2.05 -4.29
N SER A 40 6.94 3.07 -3.53
CA SER A 40 7.31 2.88 -2.12
C SER A 40 6.08 2.71 -1.22
N ASN A 41 4.89 3.15 -1.66
CA ASN A 41 3.64 2.89 -0.96
C ASN A 41 3.24 1.41 -1.04
N PHE A 42 3.64 0.68 -2.09
CA PHE A 42 3.52 -0.78 -2.14
C PHE A 42 4.22 -1.45 -0.94
N MET A 43 5.45 -1.02 -0.65
CA MET A 43 6.20 -1.54 0.51
C MET A 43 5.56 -1.11 1.83
N ASP A 44 5.03 0.11 1.92
CA ASP A 44 4.28 0.52 3.12
C ASP A 44 3.01 -0.32 3.34
N ALA A 45 2.32 -0.74 2.28
CA ALA A 45 1.14 -1.61 2.41
C ALA A 45 1.53 -2.98 2.97
N ILE A 46 2.62 -3.57 2.48
CA ILE A 46 3.17 -4.83 2.99
C ILE A 46 3.56 -4.68 4.47
N SER A 47 4.32 -3.63 4.81
CA SER A 47 4.70 -3.36 6.20
C SER A 47 3.48 -3.17 7.11
N PHE A 48 2.44 -2.48 6.63
CA PHE A 48 1.21 -2.26 7.39
C PHE A 48 0.50 -3.57 7.74
N VAL A 49 0.31 -4.47 6.76
CA VAL A 49 -0.35 -5.76 7.01
C VAL A 49 0.50 -6.74 7.82
N MET A 50 1.83 -6.60 7.77
CA MET A 50 2.75 -7.34 8.64
C MET A 50 2.76 -6.81 10.10
N GLY A 51 2.05 -5.72 10.40
CA GLY A 51 1.94 -5.17 11.74
C GLY A 51 3.16 -4.35 12.18
N GLU A 52 3.92 -3.80 11.22
CA GLU A 52 5.05 -2.93 11.53
C GLU A 52 4.61 -1.66 12.27
N LYS A 53 5.54 -1.11 13.06
CA LYS A 53 5.27 0.11 13.82
C LYS A 53 4.98 1.28 12.89
N THR A 54 4.11 2.19 13.34
CA THR A 54 3.76 3.41 12.60
C THR A 54 4.97 4.31 12.32
N SER A 55 6.05 4.21 13.11
CA SER A 55 7.31 4.92 12.85
C SER A 55 8.06 4.43 11.61
N VAL A 56 7.82 3.19 11.18
CA VAL A 56 8.38 2.60 9.95
C VAL A 56 7.53 3.01 8.75
N LEU A 57 6.21 3.09 8.95
CA LEU A 57 5.30 3.62 7.95
C LEU A 57 5.58 5.10 7.75
N ARG A 58 5.83 5.51 6.51
CA ARG A 58 6.19 6.89 6.18
C ARG A 58 4.95 7.79 6.19
N VAL A 59 4.40 8.04 7.38
CA VAL A 59 3.20 8.82 7.68
C VAL A 59 3.36 9.56 9.01
N LYS A 60 2.65 10.69 9.18
CA LYS A 60 2.63 11.42 10.46
C LYS A 60 1.48 10.96 11.34
N ARG A 61 0.32 10.68 10.75
CA ARG A 61 -0.87 10.15 11.41
C ARG A 61 -1.33 8.90 10.69
N LEU A 62 -1.94 7.97 11.43
CA LEU A 62 -2.48 6.73 10.83
C LEU A 62 -3.55 7.02 9.78
N SER A 63 -4.35 8.08 9.97
CA SER A 63 -5.33 8.55 8.99
C SER A 63 -4.72 8.89 7.64
N ASP A 64 -3.43 9.26 7.58
CA ASP A 64 -2.75 9.59 6.33
C ASP A 64 -2.43 8.34 5.48
N LEU A 65 -2.73 7.13 5.98
CA LEU A 65 -2.72 5.90 5.18
C LEU A 65 -3.94 5.78 4.26
N ILE A 66 -5.03 6.50 4.56
CA ILE A 66 -6.24 6.49 3.75
C ILE A 66 -6.04 7.43 2.57
N HIS A 67 -6.33 6.96 1.36
CA HIS A 67 -6.32 7.80 0.17
C HIS A 67 -7.33 8.94 0.34
N GLU A 68 -6.86 10.19 0.22
CA GLU A 68 -7.69 11.37 0.42
C GLU A 68 -8.91 11.38 -0.52
N ILE A 69 -10.08 11.12 0.06
CA ILE A 69 -11.36 11.41 -0.60
C ILE A 69 -11.74 12.83 -0.15
N SER A 70 -11.54 13.81 -1.04
CA SER A 70 -12.15 15.15 -0.96
C SER A 70 -13.67 15.09 -1.23
N HIS A 71 -14.37 14.14 -0.60
CA HIS A 71 -15.81 14.13 -0.48
C HIS A 71 -16.10 13.91 0.99
N TRP A 72 -16.42 15.03 1.63
CA TRP A 72 -17.13 15.12 2.88
C TRP A 72 -18.06 13.93 3.07
N ILE A 73 -17.74 13.07 4.03
CA ILE A 73 -18.80 12.34 4.72
C ILE A 73 -19.60 13.45 5.41
N PHE A 74 -20.75 13.79 4.84
CA PHE A 74 -21.79 14.44 5.63
C PHE A 74 -22.09 13.47 6.78
N ILE A 75 -21.87 13.97 7.99
CA ILE A 75 -22.39 13.47 9.26
C ILE A 75 -23.75 12.78 9.10
#